data_AF-A0A0F9P432-F1
#
_entry.id   AF-A0A0F9P432-F1
#
_cell.length_a   1.000
_cell.length_b   1.000
_cell.length_c   1.000
_cell.angle_alpha   90.00
_cell.angle_beta   90.00
_cell.angle_gamma   90.00
#
_symmetry.space_group_name_H-M   'P 1'
#
loop_
_entity.id
_entity.type
_entity.pdbx_description
1 polymer ?
#
loop_
_entity_poly.entity_id
_entity_poly.type
_entity_poly.pdbx_seq_one_letter_code
_entity_poly.pdbx_strand_id
1 'polypeptide(L)'
;GDPTPTTPTLPKVEVKDGATYLDGKKVVPESDLIASKKSLEGQLAQQQTAHETAIDTAKLDVSNAQQEIANLNAKIKENEQARESGAVSDEDAAKVKQNLETAVSSIGTLTASALEHRRALLVLKYGVTEDTIKDKDISQLDSFEEALKAVSTARGGGVGPYAIGGGTGEAAPQTDIERAAKILETTPVRGVRNAAPQT
;
A
#
# COMPACT_ATOMS: atom_id res chain seq x y z
N GLY A 1 13.33 3.13 -67.56
CA GLY A 1 12.15 2.86 -66.73
C GLY A 1 12.20 3.84 -65.59
N ASP A 2 11.23 4.75 -65.54
CA ASP A 2 11.16 5.78 -64.51
C ASP A 2 10.94 5.16 -63.13
N PRO A 3 11.55 5.73 -62.06
CA PRO A 3 11.24 5.34 -60.70
C PRO A 3 9.82 5.82 -60.35
N THR A 4 8.94 4.89 -60.00
CA THR A 4 7.63 5.18 -59.40
C THR A 4 7.81 6.08 -58.17
N PRO A 5 7.12 7.23 -58.08
CA PRO A 5 7.16 8.05 -56.89
C PRO A 5 6.45 7.31 -55.76
N THR A 6 7.18 6.98 -54.69
CA THR A 6 6.58 6.59 -53.41
C THR A 6 5.78 7.77 -52.88
N THR A 7 4.46 7.75 -53.11
CA THR A 7 3.55 8.73 -52.51
C THR A 7 3.65 8.59 -50.99
N PRO A 8 3.99 9.67 -50.25
CA PRO A 8 3.96 9.62 -48.80
C PRO A 8 2.54 9.33 -48.35
N THR A 9 2.33 8.22 -47.65
CA THR A 9 1.04 7.87 -47.06
C THR A 9 0.72 8.93 -46.01
N LEU A 10 -0.25 9.80 -46.30
CA LEU A 10 -0.74 10.77 -45.33
C LEU A 10 -1.35 10.00 -44.14
N PRO A 11 -1.09 10.44 -42.89
CA PRO A 11 -1.62 9.77 -41.71
C PRO A 11 -3.14 9.77 -41.73
N LYS A 12 -3.75 8.64 -41.37
CA LYS A 12 -5.19 8.45 -41.45
C LYS A 12 -5.82 8.99 -40.17
N VAL A 13 -6.55 10.09 -40.29
CA VAL A 13 -7.35 10.65 -39.20
C VAL A 13 -8.77 10.08 -39.27
N GLU A 14 -9.22 9.44 -38.20
CA GLU A 14 -10.60 8.95 -38.05
C GLU A 14 -11.24 9.58 -36.81
N VAL A 15 -12.51 9.98 -36.89
CA VAL A 15 -13.28 10.39 -35.70
C VAL A 15 -14.35 9.33 -35.47
N LYS A 16 -14.32 8.68 -34.31
CA LYS A 16 -15.28 7.64 -33.89
C LYS A 16 -15.74 7.93 -32.47
N ASP A 17 -17.05 7.92 -32.25
CA ASP A 17 -17.67 8.11 -30.93
C ASP A 17 -17.18 9.36 -30.19
N GLY A 18 -16.96 10.46 -30.93
CA GLY A 18 -16.46 11.73 -30.37
C GLY A 18 -14.97 11.74 -30.02
N ALA A 19 -14.21 10.68 -30.33
CA ALA A 19 -12.76 10.63 -30.15
C ALA A 19 -12.04 10.67 -31.50
N THR A 20 -10.93 11.42 -31.56
CA THR A 20 -10.04 11.46 -32.71
C THR A 20 -9.03 10.33 -32.62
N TYR A 21 -8.79 9.65 -33.74
CA TYR A 21 -7.81 8.60 -33.90
C TYR A 21 -6.84 8.99 -35.02
N LEU A 22 -5.54 8.82 -34.77
CA LEU A 22 -4.49 8.97 -35.76
C LEU A 22 -3.87 7.58 -35.99
N ASP A 23 -3.99 7.05 -37.19
CA ASP A 23 -3.51 5.71 -37.55
C ASP A 23 -4.02 4.61 -36.59
N GLY A 24 -5.29 4.71 -36.19
CA GLY A 24 -5.93 3.78 -35.26
C GLY A 24 -5.62 4.00 -33.79
N LYS A 25 -4.76 4.98 -33.43
CA LYS A 25 -4.47 5.34 -32.03
C LYS A 25 -5.32 6.52 -31.59
N LYS A 26 -5.99 6.39 -30.45
CA LYS A 26 -6.77 7.49 -29.86
C LYS A 26 -5.84 8.65 -29.52
N VAL A 27 -6.14 9.83 -30.08
CA VAL A 27 -5.48 11.09 -29.77
C VAL A 27 -6.20 11.72 -28.59
N VAL A 28 -5.42 12.10 -27.58
CA VAL A 28 -5.91 12.80 -26.40
C VAL A 28 -5.19 14.14 -26.33
N PRO A 29 -5.89 15.26 -26.08
CA PRO A 29 -5.24 16.54 -25.87
C PRO A 29 -4.20 16.45 -24.76
N GLU A 30 -3.04 17.09 -24.94
CA GLU A 30 -2.00 17.13 -23.92
C GLU A 30 -2.52 17.76 -22.62
N SER A 31 -3.43 18.74 -22.70
CA SER A 31 -4.12 19.32 -21.55
C SER A 31 -4.84 18.28 -20.69
N ASP A 32 -5.49 17.32 -21.31
CA ASP A 32 -6.27 16.28 -20.63
C ASP A 32 -5.35 15.23 -20.01
N LEU A 33 -4.21 14.93 -20.68
CA LEU A 33 -3.15 14.10 -20.12
C LEU A 33 -2.50 14.76 -18.90
N ILE A 34 -2.21 16.06 -18.96
CA ILE A 34 -1.65 16.83 -17.83
C ILE A 34 -2.66 16.90 -16.68
N ALA A 35 -3.93 17.14 -16.97
CA ALA A 35 -4.98 17.18 -15.96
C ALA A 35 -5.15 15.82 -15.27
N SER A 36 -5.17 14.73 -16.05
CA SER A 36 -5.23 13.37 -15.54
C SER A 36 -4.00 13.04 -14.69
N LYS A 37 -2.80 13.40 -15.15
CA LYS A 37 -1.56 13.23 -14.40
C LYS A 37 -1.61 13.95 -13.06
N LYS A 38 -1.96 15.23 -13.04
CA LYS A 38 -2.07 16.00 -11.78
C LYS A 38 -3.13 15.42 -10.84
N SER A 39 -4.25 14.93 -11.39
CA SER A 39 -5.29 14.27 -10.60
C SER A 39 -4.76 12.99 -9.95
N LEU A 40 -4.05 12.16 -10.71
CA LEU A 40 -3.44 10.93 -10.21
C LEU A 40 -2.34 11.20 -9.19
N GLU A 41 -1.49 12.20 -9.41
CA GLU A 41 -0.49 12.65 -8.43
C GLU A 41 -1.15 13.10 -7.12
N GLY A 42 -2.27 13.82 -7.19
CA GLY A 42 -3.05 14.21 -6.01
C GLY A 42 -3.64 13.01 -5.26
N GLN A 43 -4.22 12.05 -5.98
CA GLN A 43 -4.74 10.82 -5.36
C GLN A 43 -3.63 9.98 -4.73
N LEU A 44 -2.49 9.86 -5.42
CA LEU A 44 -1.31 9.17 -4.91
C LEU A 44 -0.82 9.78 -3.60
N ALA A 45 -0.70 11.10 -3.54
CA ALA A 45 -0.30 11.81 -2.33
C ALA A 45 -1.29 11.57 -1.17
N GLN A 46 -2.60 11.64 -1.43
CA GLN A 46 -3.62 11.34 -0.42
C GLN A 46 -3.51 9.91 0.12
N GLN A 47 -3.29 8.93 -0.76
CA GLN A 47 -3.14 7.52 -0.36
C GLN A 47 -1.86 7.29 0.43
N GLN A 48 -0.75 7.93 0.05
CA GLN A 48 0.50 7.87 0.81
C GLN A 48 0.29 8.40 2.24
N THR A 49 -0.32 9.58 2.39
CA THR A 49 -0.64 10.15 3.71
C THR A 49 -1.58 9.26 4.52
N ALA A 50 -2.59 8.64 3.88
CA ALA A 50 -3.50 7.72 4.56
C ALA A 50 -2.76 6.49 5.12
N HIS A 51 -1.86 5.89 4.32
CA HIS A 51 -1.04 4.77 4.77
C HIS A 51 -0.06 5.15 5.88
N GLU A 52 0.61 6.30 5.77
CA GLU A 52 1.51 6.82 6.82
C GLU A 52 0.74 7.01 8.14
N THR A 53 -0.43 7.66 8.08
CA THR A 53 -1.29 7.87 9.25
C THR A 53 -1.76 6.54 9.86
N ALA A 54 -2.14 5.56 9.02
CA ALA A 54 -2.56 4.25 9.49
C ALA A 54 -1.41 3.48 10.17
N ILE A 55 -0.18 3.58 9.64
CA ILE A 55 1.02 2.99 10.25
C ILE A 55 1.30 3.61 11.61
N ASP A 56 1.28 4.94 11.70
CA ASP A 56 1.56 5.65 12.96
C ASP A 56 0.50 5.34 14.02
N THR A 57 -0.77 5.28 13.61
CA THR A 57 -1.88 4.86 14.48
C THR A 57 -1.67 3.43 14.97
N ALA A 58 -1.39 2.48 14.07
CA ALA A 58 -1.18 1.09 14.43
C ALA A 58 0.04 0.91 15.36
N LYS A 59 1.12 1.67 15.17
CA LYS A 59 2.28 1.68 16.07
C LYS A 59 1.90 2.18 17.47
N LEU A 60 1.11 3.24 17.56
CA LEU A 60 0.63 3.76 18.84
C LEU A 60 -0.25 2.73 19.55
N ASP A 61 -1.17 2.08 18.84
CA ASP A 61 -2.04 1.04 19.39
C ASP A 61 -1.24 -0.18 19.87
N VAL A 62 -0.21 -0.60 19.12
CA VAL A 62 0.73 -1.66 19.56
C VAL A 62 1.44 -1.25 20.85
N SER A 63 1.95 -0.02 20.94
CA SER A 63 2.61 0.48 22.15
C SER A 63 1.66 0.48 23.36
N ASN A 64 0.41 0.93 23.16
CA ASN A 64 -0.61 0.94 24.20
C ASN A 64 -0.96 -0.49 24.67
N ALA A 65 -1.13 -1.42 23.73
CA ALA A 65 -1.38 -2.83 24.04
C ALA A 65 -0.20 -3.47 24.80
N GLN A 66 1.04 -3.14 24.47
CA GLN A 66 2.23 -3.62 25.20
C GLN A 66 2.26 -3.11 26.64
N GLN A 67 1.92 -1.83 26.86
CA GLN A 67 1.80 -1.28 28.21
C GLN A 67 0.67 -1.95 29.00
N GLU A 68 -0.47 -2.20 28.37
CA GLU A 68 -1.58 -2.92 29.00
C GLU A 68 -1.18 -4.35 29.38
N ILE A 69 -0.50 -5.08 28.49
CA ILE A 69 0.04 -6.43 28.77
C ILE A 69 1.02 -6.39 29.96
N ALA A 70 1.93 -5.41 30.00
CA ALA A 70 2.86 -5.26 31.12
C ALA A 70 2.12 -5.01 32.45
N ASN A 71 1.11 -4.14 32.44
CA ASN A 71 0.27 -3.85 33.59
C ASN A 71 -0.54 -5.07 34.04
N LEU A 72 -1.11 -5.84 33.11
CA LEU A 72 -1.87 -7.05 33.41
C LEU A 72 -0.96 -8.15 33.96
N ASN A 73 0.25 -8.32 33.42
CA ASN A 73 1.25 -9.24 33.96
C ASN A 73 1.68 -8.88 35.38
N ALA A 74 1.88 -7.59 35.67
CA ALA A 74 2.17 -7.12 37.01
C ALA A 74 1.01 -7.44 37.97
N LYS A 75 -0.25 -7.18 37.56
CA LYS A 75 -1.45 -7.52 38.33
C LYS A 75 -1.61 -9.03 38.56
N ILE A 76 -1.25 -9.87 37.59
CA ILE A 76 -1.26 -11.33 37.78
C ILE A 76 -0.30 -11.70 38.90
N LYS A 77 0.92 -11.17 38.88
CA LYS A 77 1.93 -11.44 39.92
C LYS A 77 1.49 -10.95 41.31
N GLU A 78 0.87 -9.77 41.38
CA GLU A 78 0.29 -9.25 42.62
C GLU A 78 -0.88 -10.12 43.11
N ASN A 79 -1.77 -10.54 42.22
CA ASN A 79 -2.89 -11.42 42.56
C ASN A 79 -2.43 -12.80 43.01
N GLU A 80 -1.37 -13.36 42.41
CA GLU A 80 -0.77 -14.62 42.84
C GLU A 80 -0.26 -14.52 44.28
N GLN A 81 0.42 -13.43 44.64
CA GLN A 81 0.87 -13.18 46.01
C GLN A 81 -0.30 -12.93 46.98
N ALA A 82 -1.32 -12.20 46.54
CA ALA A 82 -2.49 -11.90 47.37
C ALA A 82 -3.45 -13.10 47.54
N ARG A 83 -3.40 -14.10 46.65
CA ARG A 83 -4.13 -15.38 46.83
C ARG A 83 -3.55 -16.20 47.97
N GLU A 84 -2.24 -16.12 48.23
CA GLU A 84 -1.63 -16.78 49.40
C GLU A 84 -2.17 -16.24 50.73
N SER A 85 -2.62 -14.97 50.76
CA SER A 85 -3.25 -14.33 51.91
C SER A 85 -4.79 -14.35 51.87
N GLY A 86 -5.40 -14.94 50.84
CA GLY A 86 -6.85 -15.00 50.65
C GLY A 86 -7.51 -13.65 50.32
N ALA A 87 -6.74 -12.64 49.94
CA ALA A 87 -7.22 -11.27 49.72
C ALA A 87 -7.84 -11.06 48.32
N VAL A 88 -7.70 -12.02 47.40
CA VAL A 88 -8.21 -11.94 46.02
C VAL A 88 -9.04 -13.18 45.69
N SER A 89 -10.20 -12.97 45.07
CA SER A 89 -11.09 -14.04 44.63
C SER A 89 -10.55 -14.75 43.38
N ASP A 90 -10.90 -16.03 43.22
CA ASP A 90 -10.54 -16.79 42.01
C ASP A 90 -11.17 -16.19 40.75
N GLU A 91 -12.33 -15.54 40.87
CA GLU A 91 -13.05 -14.88 39.78
C GLU A 91 -12.32 -13.61 39.29
N ASP A 92 -11.77 -12.81 40.21
CA ASP A 92 -10.99 -11.63 39.83
C ASP A 92 -9.64 -12.01 39.20
N ALA A 93 -9.00 -13.07 39.71
CA ALA A 93 -7.80 -13.63 39.10
C ALA A 93 -8.07 -14.15 37.67
N ALA A 94 -9.19 -14.86 37.47
CA ALA A 94 -9.60 -15.37 36.16
C ALA A 94 -9.88 -14.24 35.16
N LYS A 95 -10.54 -13.15 35.58
CA LYS A 95 -10.79 -11.98 34.72
C LYS A 95 -9.50 -11.31 34.26
N VAL A 96 -8.52 -11.12 35.15
CA VAL A 96 -7.23 -10.51 34.77
C VAL A 96 -6.51 -11.37 33.73
N LYS A 97 -6.55 -12.70 33.89
CA LYS A 97 -5.96 -13.62 32.92
C LYS A 97 -6.68 -13.59 31.56
N GLN A 98 -8.02 -13.55 31.55
CA GLN A 98 -8.80 -13.42 30.32
C GLN A 98 -8.51 -12.11 29.59
N ASN A 99 -8.37 -11.01 30.32
CA ASN A 99 -8.00 -9.71 29.75
C ASN A 99 -6.60 -9.75 29.14
N LEU A 100 -5.65 -10.45 29.79
CA LEU A 100 -4.30 -10.64 29.23
C LEU A 100 -4.35 -11.41 27.90
N GLU A 101 -5.06 -12.53 27.85
CA GLU A 101 -5.21 -13.33 26.61
C GLU A 101 -5.85 -12.51 25.47
N THR A 102 -6.82 -11.65 25.81
CA THR A 102 -7.47 -10.75 24.86
C THR A 102 -6.50 -9.67 24.35
N ALA A 103 -5.70 -9.06 25.24
CA ALA A 103 -4.70 -8.06 24.87
C ALA A 103 -3.58 -8.67 24.00
N VAL A 104 -3.14 -9.89 24.33
CA VAL A 104 -2.15 -10.66 23.55
C VAL A 104 -2.70 -11.07 22.17
N SER A 105 -3.99 -11.35 22.05
CA SER A 105 -4.59 -11.62 20.74
C SER A 105 -4.71 -10.34 19.90
N SER A 106 -5.08 -9.23 20.55
CA SER A 106 -5.22 -7.92 19.91
C SER A 106 -3.89 -7.39 19.35
N ILE A 107 -2.79 -7.52 20.11
CA ILE A 107 -1.48 -7.05 19.63
C ILE A 107 -1.01 -7.81 18.37
N GLY A 108 -1.31 -9.10 18.25
CA GLY A 108 -1.01 -9.87 17.05
C GLY A 108 -1.72 -9.33 15.82
N THR A 109 -3.01 -8.98 15.96
CA THR A 109 -3.83 -8.39 14.89
C THR A 109 -3.33 -7.01 14.49
N LEU A 110 -3.03 -6.15 15.47
CA LEU A 110 -2.50 -4.81 15.23
C LEU A 110 -1.13 -4.83 14.55
N THR A 111 -0.25 -5.76 14.95
CA THR A 111 1.07 -5.93 14.35
C THR A 111 0.96 -6.40 12.89
N ALA A 112 0.06 -7.33 12.59
CA ALA A 112 -0.20 -7.77 11.22
C ALA A 112 -0.73 -6.62 10.34
N SER A 113 -1.69 -5.84 10.85
CA SER A 113 -2.23 -4.66 10.15
C SER A 113 -1.15 -3.60 9.85
N ALA A 114 -0.29 -3.30 10.83
CA ALA A 114 0.83 -2.38 10.64
C ALA A 114 1.79 -2.85 9.54
N LEU A 115 2.05 -4.17 9.49
CA LEU A 115 2.91 -4.78 8.48
C LEU A 115 2.29 -4.71 7.07
N GLU A 116 0.99 -4.96 6.94
CA GLU A 116 0.26 -4.84 5.68
C GLU A 116 0.26 -3.40 5.16
N HIS A 117 -0.03 -2.42 6.01
CA HIS A 117 0.02 -1.01 5.62
C HIS A 117 1.43 -0.57 5.22
N ARG A 118 2.47 -1.09 5.88
CA ARG A 118 3.86 -0.82 5.52
C ARG A 118 4.20 -1.36 4.13
N ARG A 119 3.75 -2.58 3.81
CA ARG A 119 3.94 -3.18 2.47
C ARG A 119 3.20 -2.38 1.40
N ALA A 120 1.94 -2.04 1.64
CA ALA A 120 1.14 -1.23 0.73
C ALA A 120 1.80 0.13 0.42
N LEU A 121 2.32 0.81 1.45
CA LEU A 121 3.05 2.08 1.28
C LEU A 121 4.27 1.92 0.38
N LEU A 122 5.03 0.83 0.51
CA LEU A 122 6.22 0.58 -0.32
C LEU A 122 5.87 0.30 -1.79
N VAL A 123 4.82 -0.49 -2.03
CA VAL A 123 4.28 -0.70 -3.38
C VAL A 123 3.87 0.63 -3.99
N LEU A 124 3.15 1.46 -3.23
CA LEU A 124 2.61 2.72 -3.70
C LEU A 124 3.70 3.77 -3.98
N LYS A 125 4.69 3.91 -3.08
CA LYS A 125 5.72 4.95 -3.13
C LYS A 125 6.87 4.62 -4.06
N TYR A 126 7.26 3.35 -4.14
CA TYR A 126 8.44 2.91 -4.89
C TYR A 126 8.09 1.98 -6.07
N GLY A 127 6.82 1.64 -6.27
CA GLY A 127 6.37 0.82 -7.39
C GLY A 127 6.88 -0.63 -7.34
N VAL A 128 7.24 -1.13 -6.14
CA VAL A 128 7.75 -2.48 -5.94
C VAL A 128 6.61 -3.48 -6.04
N THR A 129 6.86 -4.67 -6.59
CA THR A 129 5.86 -5.74 -6.65
C THR A 129 5.64 -6.38 -5.29
N GLU A 130 4.38 -6.63 -4.92
CA GLU A 130 3.99 -7.20 -3.63
C GLU A 130 4.73 -8.52 -3.29
N ASP A 131 4.95 -9.38 -4.29
CA ASP A 131 5.67 -10.65 -4.14
C ASP A 131 7.09 -10.50 -3.60
N THR A 132 7.73 -9.34 -3.77
CA THR A 132 9.10 -9.11 -3.28
C THR A 132 9.13 -8.73 -1.80
N ILE A 133 8.00 -8.30 -1.22
CA ILE A 133 7.92 -7.75 0.13
C ILE A 133 6.96 -8.51 1.05
N LYS A 134 6.14 -9.43 0.51
CA LYS A 134 5.10 -10.18 1.25
C LYS A 134 5.62 -11.06 2.39
N ASP A 135 6.87 -11.51 2.31
CA ASP A 135 7.48 -12.37 3.34
C ASP A 135 8.44 -11.58 4.24
N LYS A 136 8.59 -10.27 4.00
CA LYS A 136 9.49 -9.42 4.80
C LYS A 136 8.84 -8.97 6.09
N ASP A 137 9.59 -9.05 7.18
CA ASP A 137 9.21 -8.44 8.46
C ASP A 137 9.46 -6.92 8.46
N ILE A 138 9.03 -6.22 9.51
CA ILE A 138 9.10 -4.76 9.56
C ILE A 138 10.54 -4.22 9.50
N SER A 139 11.51 -4.90 10.11
CA SER A 139 12.91 -4.48 10.10
C SER A 139 13.56 -4.65 8.72
N GLN A 140 13.16 -5.72 8.02
CA GLN A 140 13.57 -5.98 6.65
C GLN A 140 12.93 -4.99 5.68
N LEU A 141 11.67 -4.58 5.92
CA LEU A 141 11.00 -3.55 5.13
C LEU A 141 11.64 -2.18 5.33
N ASP A 142 12.05 -1.82 6.54
CA ASP A 142 12.74 -0.56 6.81
C ASP A 142 14.11 -0.51 6.12
N SER A 143 14.89 -1.60 6.23
CA SER A 143 16.18 -1.74 5.53
C SER A 143 16.00 -1.69 4.00
N PHE A 144 14.92 -2.29 3.50
CA PHE A 144 14.58 -2.27 2.09
C PHE A 144 14.16 -0.88 1.62
N GLU A 145 13.39 -0.12 2.41
CA GLU A 145 13.05 1.27 2.10
C GLU A 145 14.30 2.15 2.00
N GLU A 146 15.25 2.02 2.93
CA GLU A 146 16.50 2.78 2.88
C GLU A 146 17.32 2.46 1.63
N ALA A 147 17.35 1.19 1.21
CA ALA A 147 17.98 0.80 -0.06
C ALA A 147 17.25 1.43 -1.27
N LEU A 148 15.91 1.43 -1.28
CA LEU A 148 15.12 2.06 -2.34
C LEU A 148 15.34 3.58 -2.40
N LYS A 149 15.41 4.25 -1.24
CA LYS A 149 15.76 5.67 -1.13
C LYS A 149 17.14 5.93 -1.73
N ALA A 150 18.15 5.16 -1.35
CA ALA A 150 19.51 5.32 -1.88
C ALA A 150 19.57 5.17 -3.40
N VAL A 151 18.84 4.19 -3.97
CA VAL A 151 18.76 3.99 -5.43
C VAL A 151 18.04 5.16 -6.11
N SER A 152 16.97 5.70 -5.52
CA SER A 152 16.24 6.85 -6.05
C SER A 152 17.09 8.14 -6.05
N THR A 153 17.90 8.34 -5.01
CA THR A 153 18.81 9.48 -4.89
C THR A 153 19.97 9.36 -5.88
N ALA A 154 20.54 8.16 -6.04
CA ALA A 154 21.63 7.90 -6.99
C ALA A 154 21.23 8.09 -8.46
N ARG A 155 19.94 8.00 -8.80
CA ARG A 155 19.40 8.20 -10.16
C ARG A 155 18.97 9.64 -10.48
N GLY A 156 19.29 10.62 -9.63
CA GLY A 156 19.11 12.04 -9.95
C GLY A 156 17.84 12.69 -9.41
N GLY A 157 17.38 12.27 -8.23
CA GLY A 157 16.46 13.09 -7.43
C GLY A 157 15.00 13.00 -7.89
N GLY A 158 14.43 11.81 -7.75
CA GLY A 158 12.99 11.61 -7.83
C GLY A 158 12.68 10.15 -7.56
N VAL A 159 11.76 9.88 -6.64
CA VAL A 159 11.17 8.55 -6.47
C VAL A 159 10.26 8.32 -7.67
N GLY A 160 10.87 8.15 -8.84
CA GLY A 160 10.22 7.98 -10.14
C GLY A 160 10.08 6.50 -10.50
N PRO A 161 9.24 6.18 -11.49
CA PRO A 161 8.58 4.88 -11.69
C PRO A 161 9.47 3.75 -12.23
N TYR A 162 10.79 3.89 -12.10
CA TYR A 162 11.74 2.89 -12.54
C TYR A 162 11.74 1.71 -11.58
N ALA A 163 11.12 0.62 -12.01
CA ALA A 163 11.09 -0.66 -11.31
C ALA A 163 12.49 -1.04 -10.81
N ILE A 164 12.64 -1.06 -9.48
CA ILE A 164 13.83 -1.64 -8.84
C ILE A 164 13.58 -3.15 -8.72
N GLY A 165 13.92 -3.87 -9.80
CA GLY A 165 14.37 -5.26 -9.77
C GLY A 165 13.33 -6.38 -9.90
N GLY A 166 13.54 -7.24 -10.92
CA GLY A 166 13.12 -8.65 -10.90
C GLY A 166 12.22 -9.11 -12.06
N GLY A 167 12.75 -9.22 -13.28
CA GLY A 167 12.03 -9.89 -14.37
C GLY A 167 12.76 -9.79 -15.70
N THR A 168 13.00 -10.94 -16.33
CA THR A 168 13.62 -11.10 -17.65
C THR A 168 12.98 -10.19 -18.70
N GLY A 169 13.83 -9.51 -19.48
CA GLY A 169 13.41 -8.52 -20.47
C GLY A 169 12.45 -9.11 -21.51
N GLU A 170 11.26 -8.50 -21.62
CA GLU A 170 10.43 -8.37 -22.83
C GLU A 170 9.03 -7.77 -22.56
N ALA A 171 8.68 -7.44 -21.32
CA ALA A 171 7.49 -6.64 -21.05
C ALA A 171 7.84 -5.15 -21.05
N ALA A 172 7.17 -4.35 -21.89
CA ALA A 172 7.23 -2.90 -21.82
C ALA A 172 6.95 -2.43 -20.38
N PRO A 173 7.67 -1.41 -19.87
CA PRO A 173 7.48 -0.92 -18.52
C PRO A 173 6.02 -0.49 -18.33
N GLN A 174 5.36 -1.08 -17.32
CA GLN A 174 3.98 -0.77 -16.97
C GLN A 174 3.87 0.72 -16.64
N THR A 175 2.98 1.42 -17.35
CA THR A 175 2.78 2.87 -17.19
C THR A 175 2.23 3.20 -15.80
N ASP A 176 2.46 4.42 -15.33
CA ASP A 176 2.00 4.88 -14.01
C ASP A 176 0.49 4.73 -13.84
N ILE A 177 -0.24 4.87 -14.94
CA ILE A 177 -1.70 4.70 -15.02
C ILE A 177 -2.10 3.23 -14.84
N GLU A 178 -1.43 2.30 -15.51
CA GLU A 178 -1.71 0.86 -15.37
C GLU A 178 -1.36 0.34 -13.98
N ARG A 179 -0.40 0.97 -13.30
CA ARG A 179 -0.02 0.61 -11.92
C ARG A 179 -1.01 1.17 -10.90
N ALA A 180 -1.40 2.44 -11.04
CA ALA A 180 -2.41 3.06 -10.18
C ALA A 180 -3.78 2.36 -10.30
N ALA A 181 -4.20 2.03 -11.52
CA ALA A 181 -5.44 1.27 -11.75
C ALA A 181 -5.40 -0.11 -11.08
N LYS A 182 -4.28 -0.85 -11.24
CA LYS A 182 -4.14 -2.18 -10.64
C LYS A 182 -4.15 -2.13 -9.11
N ILE A 183 -3.49 -1.15 -8.50
CA ILE A 183 -3.48 -0.97 -7.03
C ILE A 183 -4.89 -0.61 -6.51
N LEU A 184 -5.63 0.24 -7.22
CA LEU A 184 -7.01 0.58 -6.88
C LEU A 184 -7.97 -0.62 -7.03
N GLU A 185 -7.73 -1.50 -7.99
CA GLU A 185 -8.52 -2.73 -8.19
C GLU A 185 -8.22 -3.81 -7.16
N THR A 186 -6.95 -3.95 -6.73
CA THR A 186 -6.54 -5.01 -5.80
C THR A 186 -6.64 -4.61 -4.33
N THR A 187 -6.77 -3.32 -4.02
CA THR A 187 -6.91 -2.83 -2.65
C THR A 187 -8.39 -2.55 -2.37
N PRO A 188 -9.12 -3.44 -1.67
CA PRO A 188 -10.48 -3.15 -1.26
C PRO A 188 -10.48 -1.93 -0.33
N VAL A 189 -10.94 -0.79 -0.83
CA VAL A 189 -11.21 0.40 -0.01
C VAL A 189 -12.34 0.03 0.95
N ARG A 190 -11.98 -0.31 2.19
CA ARG A 190 -12.93 -0.54 3.27
C ARG A 190 -13.62 0.79 3.58
N GLY A 191 -14.71 1.09 2.86
CA GLY A 191 -15.43 2.35 3.00
C GLY A 191 -16.37 2.72 1.85
N VAL A 192 -16.27 2.12 0.67
CA VAL A 192 -17.24 2.39 -0.42
C VAL A 192 -18.13 1.18 -0.61
N ARG A 193 -19.40 1.30 -0.23
CA ARG A 193 -20.44 0.35 -0.63
C ARG A 193 -20.51 0.37 -2.16
N ASN A 194 -20.06 -0.69 -2.81
CA ASN A 194 -20.45 -0.93 -4.20
C ASN A 194 -21.98 -0.98 -4.22
N ALA A 195 -22.61 -0.06 -4.95
CA ALA A 195 -24.03 -0.18 -5.25
C ALA A 195 -24.23 -1.53 -5.95
N ALA A 196 -25.17 -2.34 -5.45
CA ALA A 196 -25.50 -3.61 -6.05
C ALA A 196 -25.86 -3.41 -7.53
N PRO A 197 -25.45 -4.33 -8.43
CA PRO A 197 -25.86 -4.27 -9.83
C PRO A 197 -27.38 -4.30 -9.88
N GLN A 198 -27.99 -3.28 -10.49
CA GLN A 198 -29.41 -3.31 -10.81
C GLN A 198 -29.60 -4.38 -11.89
N THR A 199 -30.38 -5.40 -11.54
CA THR A 199 -30.89 -6.44 -12.45
C THR A 199 -31.86 -5.85 -13.46
#